data_AF-A0A7K2YQG1-F1
#
_entry.id   AF-A0A7K2YQG1-F1
#
_cell.length_a   1.000
_cell.length_b   1.000
_cell.length_c   1.000
_cell.angle_alpha   90.00
_cell.angle_beta   90.00
_cell.angle_gamma   90.00
#
_symmetry.space_group_name_H-M   'P 1'
#
loop_
_entity.id
_entity.type
_entity.pdbx_description
1 polymer ?
#
loop_
_entity_poly.entity_id
_entity_poly.type
_entity_poly.pdbx_seq_one_letter_code
_entity_poly.pdbx_strand_id
1 'polypeptide(L)'
;MDVPLAAMRAIGRAGGATLNDVYLGAFAHAVHRLHWQGTGLIHPPLPVTMAMSTRAPGRAAAPGNALVSVRLQLPCHRTTAAEALAAVVARTARVRDDRRRDVARLTLA
;
A
#
# COMPACT_ATOMS: atom_id res chain seq x y z
N MET A 1 -12.21 13.68 -7.81
CA MET A 1 -11.80 12.44 -8.48
C MET A 1 -12.55 11.32 -7.80
N ASP A 2 -13.53 10.75 -8.46
CA ASP A 2 -14.33 9.66 -7.89
C ASP A 2 -13.51 8.37 -7.98
N VAL A 3 -13.21 7.76 -6.84
CA VAL A 3 -12.41 6.52 -6.79
C VAL A 3 -13.39 5.36 -6.85
N PRO A 4 -13.28 4.43 -7.82
CA PRO A 4 -14.26 3.35 -8.01
C PRO A 4 -14.13 2.29 -6.91
N LEU A 5 -14.56 2.64 -5.70
CA LEU A 5 -14.32 1.91 -4.46
C LEU A 5 -14.90 0.49 -4.51
N ALA A 6 -16.08 0.34 -5.12
CA ALA A 6 -16.71 -0.97 -5.30
C ALA A 6 -15.84 -1.89 -6.17
N ALA A 7 -15.33 -1.38 -7.30
CA ALA A 7 -14.46 -2.14 -8.20
C ALA A 7 -13.14 -2.49 -7.52
N MET A 8 -12.52 -1.55 -6.80
CA MET A 8 -11.27 -1.81 -6.07
C MET A 8 -11.45 -2.85 -4.98
N ARG A 9 -12.58 -2.82 -4.25
CA ARG A 9 -12.91 -3.86 -3.26
C ARG A 9 -13.12 -5.22 -3.92
N ALA A 10 -13.74 -5.28 -5.10
CA ALA A 10 -13.92 -6.52 -5.85
C ALA A 10 -12.58 -7.13 -6.28
N ILE A 11 -11.68 -6.30 -6.84
CA ILE A 11 -10.30 -6.70 -7.19
C ILE A 11 -9.57 -7.21 -5.96
N GLY A 12 -9.66 -6.47 -4.84
CA GLY A 12 -9.04 -6.87 -3.58
C GLY A 12 -9.49 -8.26 -3.12
N ARG A 13 -10.80 -8.50 -3.08
CA ARG A 13 -11.36 -9.80 -2.68
C ARG A 13 -10.92 -10.93 -3.60
N ALA A 14 -10.93 -10.72 -4.91
CA ALA A 14 -10.54 -11.74 -5.88
C ALA A 14 -9.06 -12.14 -5.77
N GLY A 15 -8.19 -11.19 -5.41
CA GLY A 15 -6.74 -11.41 -5.32
C GLY A 15 -6.18 -11.61 -3.91
N GLY A 16 -7.03 -11.76 -2.88
CA GLY A 16 -6.58 -11.83 -1.48
C GLY A 16 -5.89 -10.55 -0.98
N ALA A 17 -6.16 -9.42 -1.62
CA ALA A 17 -5.52 -8.13 -1.40
C ALA A 17 -6.45 -7.17 -0.64
N THR A 18 -5.86 -6.23 0.11
CA THR A 18 -6.63 -5.17 0.77
C THR A 18 -6.92 -4.04 -0.21
N LEU A 19 -7.89 -3.17 0.12
CA LEU A 19 -8.16 -1.96 -0.66
C LEU A 19 -6.91 -1.08 -0.81
N ASN A 20 -6.08 -1.00 0.23
CA ASN A 20 -4.84 -0.23 0.20
C ASN A 20 -3.83 -0.85 -0.77
N ASP A 21 -3.75 -2.18 -0.85
CA ASP A 21 -2.88 -2.85 -1.83
C ASP A 21 -3.31 -2.54 -3.27
N VAL A 22 -4.62 -2.57 -3.52
CA VAL A 22 -5.19 -2.22 -4.83
C VAL A 22 -4.89 -0.76 -5.20
N TYR A 23 -5.07 0.16 -4.25
CA TYR A 23 -4.74 1.57 -4.46
C TYR A 23 -3.26 1.77 -4.79
N LEU A 24 -2.36 1.18 -4.01
CA LEU A 24 -0.91 1.31 -4.22
C LEU A 24 -0.47 0.65 -5.53
N GLY A 25 -1.02 -0.50 -5.89
CA GLY A 25 -0.73 -1.16 -7.16
C GLY A 25 -1.15 -0.30 -8.36
N ALA A 26 -2.37 0.25 -8.31
CA ALA A 26 -2.87 1.17 -9.32
C ALA A 26 -2.02 2.45 -9.40
N PHE A 27 -1.65 3.02 -8.25
CA PHE A 27 -0.81 4.22 -8.17
C PHE A 27 0.59 3.96 -8.73
N ALA A 28 1.22 2.83 -8.40
CA ALA A 28 2.52 2.43 -8.92
C ALA A 28 2.52 2.35 -10.45
N HIS A 29 1.48 1.72 -11.02
CA HIS A 29 1.33 1.59 -12.45
C HIS A 29 1.02 2.95 -13.12
N ALA A 30 0.25 3.82 -12.48
CA ALA A 30 0.00 5.17 -12.98
C ALA A 30 1.30 5.99 -13.05
N VAL A 31 2.13 5.94 -12.01
CA VAL A 31 3.46 6.59 -11.98
C VAL A 31 4.36 6.04 -13.08
N HIS A 32 4.40 4.71 -13.25
CA HIS A 32 5.12 4.06 -14.35
C HIS A 32 4.71 4.63 -15.71
N ARG A 33 3.39 4.62 -15.99
CA ARG A 33 2.84 5.07 -17.27
C ARG A 33 3.15 6.52 -17.55
N LEU A 34 2.97 7.40 -16.56
CA LEU A 34 3.25 8.82 -16.71
C LEU A 34 4.74 9.06 -17.01
N HIS A 35 5.63 8.38 -16.29
CA HIS A 35 7.06 8.51 -16.50
C HIS A 35 7.49 8.01 -17.89
N TRP A 36 7.01 6.82 -18.29
CA TRP A 36 7.28 6.30 -19.63
C TRP A 36 6.78 7.31 -20.68
N GLN A 37 5.53 7.73 -20.62
CA GLN A 37 5.01 8.74 -21.58
C GLN A 37 5.87 10.01 -21.71
N GLY A 38 6.55 10.43 -20.63
CA GLY A 38 7.45 11.58 -20.66
C GLY A 38 8.90 11.29 -21.10
N THR A 39 9.44 10.09 -20.87
CA THR A 39 10.91 9.89 -20.89
C THR A 39 11.45 8.81 -21.81
N GLY A 40 10.66 7.84 -22.27
CA GLY A 40 11.27 6.63 -22.88
C GLY A 40 11.48 5.46 -21.93
N LEU A 41 11.50 5.72 -20.61
CA LEU A 41 12.22 4.87 -19.67
C LEU A 41 11.30 4.19 -18.65
N ILE A 42 11.77 3.06 -18.12
CA ILE A 42 11.13 2.37 -17.00
C ILE A 42 11.43 3.17 -15.72
N HIS A 43 10.38 3.56 -15.01
CA HIS A 43 10.54 4.24 -13.72
C HIS A 43 11.17 3.28 -12.68
N PRO A 44 12.20 3.69 -11.92
CA PRO A 44 12.76 2.86 -10.85
C PRO A 44 11.74 2.60 -9.72
N PRO A 45 11.97 1.68 -8.78
CA PRO A 45 11.15 1.61 -7.57
C PRO A 45 11.08 2.97 -6.86
N LEU A 46 9.88 3.39 -6.42
CA LEU A 46 9.68 4.68 -5.76
C LEU A 46 9.59 4.48 -4.23
N PRO A 47 10.50 5.04 -3.42
CA PRO A 47 10.36 5.00 -1.97
C PRO A 47 9.13 5.81 -1.52
N VAL A 48 8.24 5.17 -0.77
CA VAL A 48 7.05 5.79 -0.19
C VAL A 48 6.96 5.51 1.30
N THR A 49 6.34 6.43 2.04
CA THR A 49 6.01 6.25 3.46
C THR A 49 4.50 6.20 3.60
N MET A 50 4.00 5.23 4.36
CA MET A 50 2.58 5.08 4.66
C MET A 50 2.36 5.05 6.16
N ALA A 51 1.32 5.73 6.61
CA ALA A 51 0.87 5.61 7.99
C ALA A 51 0.09 4.30 8.16
N MET A 52 0.47 3.51 9.16
CA MET A 52 -0.23 2.31 9.57
C MET A 52 -0.81 2.51 10.96
N SER A 53 -2.13 2.34 11.10
CA SER A 53 -2.79 2.39 12.41
C SER A 53 -2.26 1.30 13.34
N THR A 54 -1.96 1.67 14.58
CA THR A 54 -1.63 0.75 15.68
C THR A 54 -2.83 0.46 16.56
N ARG A 55 -3.99 1.06 16.32
CA ARG A 55 -5.18 0.89 17.16
C ARG A 55 -5.59 -0.58 17.29
N ALA A 56 -5.96 -0.98 18.50
CA ALA A 56 -6.59 -2.27 18.76
C ALA A 56 -8.06 -2.25 18.31
N PRO A 57 -8.65 -3.43 18.00
CA PRO A 57 -10.09 -3.55 17.84
C PRO A 57 -10.84 -2.93 19.04
N GLY A 58 -11.94 -2.21 18.78
CA GLY A 58 -12.70 -1.50 19.82
C GLY A 58 -12.14 -0.14 20.27
N ARG A 59 -10.92 0.24 19.86
CA ARG A 59 -10.30 1.57 20.16
C ARG A 59 -10.19 2.48 18.93
N ALA A 60 -10.97 2.19 17.89
CA ALA A 60 -10.93 2.93 16.63
C ALA A 60 -11.20 4.44 16.82
N ALA A 61 -12.13 4.79 17.71
CA ALA A 61 -12.55 6.17 17.98
C ALA A 61 -11.80 6.85 19.14
N ALA A 62 -10.81 6.19 19.76
CA ALA A 62 -10.09 6.80 20.88
C ALA A 62 -9.27 8.02 20.40
N PRO A 63 -9.18 9.13 21.16
CA PRO A 63 -8.45 10.32 20.74
C PRO A 63 -6.93 10.08 20.62
N GLY A 64 -6.22 11.00 19.97
CA GLY A 64 -4.75 10.96 19.79
C GLY A 64 -4.26 10.27 18.51
N ASN A 65 -2.95 10.32 18.27
CA ASN A 65 -2.31 9.69 17.10
C ASN A 65 -1.79 8.29 17.47
N ALA A 66 -2.45 7.26 16.94
CA ALA A 66 -2.05 5.87 17.13
C ALA A 66 -1.65 5.26 15.78
N LEU A 67 -0.48 5.65 15.29
CA LEU A 67 0.06 5.22 14.00
C LEU A 67 1.58 5.01 14.06
N VAL A 68 2.07 4.20 13.13
CA VAL A 68 3.50 4.10 12.81
C VAL A 68 3.72 4.30 11.32
N SER A 69 4.89 4.83 10.98
CA SER A 69 5.31 4.96 9.59
C SER A 69 5.93 3.67 9.08
N VAL A 70 5.45 3.20 7.93
CA VAL A 70 6.03 2.09 7.19
C VAL A 70 6.62 2.63 5.90
N ARG A 71 7.87 2.26 5.62
CA ARG A 71 8.50 2.54 4.33
C ARG A 71 8.33 1.35 3.39
N LEU A 72 7.93 1.64 2.16
CA LEU A 72 7.80 0.65 1.09
C LEU A 72 8.52 1.16 -0.15
N GLN A 73 9.07 0.23 -0.92
CA GLN A 73 9.44 0.51 -2.30
C GLN A 73 8.22 0.21 -3.15
N LEU A 74 7.69 1.22 -3.84
CA LEU A 74 6.55 1.07 -4.73
C LEU A 74 7.03 0.48 -6.08
N PRO A 75 6.37 -0.54 -6.64
CA PRO A 75 6.84 -1.27 -7.82
C PRO A 75 6.62 -0.52 -9.15
N CYS A 76 7.01 0.74 -9.28
CA CYS A 76 6.84 1.54 -10.50
C CYS A 76 7.64 1.05 -11.71
N HIS A 77 8.53 0.07 -11.53
CA HIS A 77 9.25 -0.60 -12.63
C HIS A 77 8.45 -1.74 -13.27
N ARG A 78 7.28 -2.10 -12.70
CA ARG A 78 6.40 -3.11 -13.27
C ARG A 78 5.57 -2.51 -14.39
N THR A 79 5.52 -3.20 -15.52
CA THR A 79 4.96 -2.67 -16.76
C THR A 79 3.45 -2.90 -16.84
N THR A 80 2.91 -3.85 -16.08
CA THR A 80 1.47 -4.12 -16.00
C THR A 80 0.89 -3.79 -14.62
N ALA A 81 -0.39 -3.42 -14.59
CA ALA A 81 -1.11 -3.16 -13.34
C ALA A 81 -1.19 -4.41 -12.44
N ALA A 82 -1.34 -5.60 -13.03
CA ALA A 82 -1.40 -6.86 -12.30
C ALA A 82 -0.07 -7.19 -11.60
N GLU A 83 1.07 -7.00 -12.29
CA GLU A 83 2.40 -7.18 -11.70
C GLU A 83 2.67 -6.18 -10.58
N ALA A 84 2.28 -4.91 -10.79
CA ALA A 84 2.41 -3.88 -9.77
C ALA A 84 1.60 -4.25 -8.52
N LEU A 85 0.36 -4.71 -8.69
CA LEU A 85 -0.49 -5.16 -7.59
C LEU A 85 0.10 -6.37 -6.87
N ALA A 86 0.49 -7.42 -7.58
CA ALA A 86 1.09 -8.61 -6.99
C ALA A 86 2.36 -8.27 -6.18
N ALA A 87 3.20 -7.39 -6.70
CA ALA A 87 4.40 -6.93 -6.00
C ALA A 87 4.07 -6.09 -4.75
N VAL A 88 3.01 -5.27 -4.78
CA VAL A 88 2.54 -4.56 -3.59
C VAL A 88 2.05 -5.54 -2.53
N VAL A 89 1.17 -6.49 -2.89
CA VAL A 89 0.61 -7.50 -1.96
C VAL A 89 1.73 -8.26 -1.25
N ALA A 90 2.74 -8.71 -2.00
CA ALA A 90 3.88 -9.40 -1.42
C ALA A 90 4.68 -8.53 -0.43
N ARG A 91 4.84 -7.23 -0.72
CA ARG A 91 5.58 -6.30 0.16
C ARG A 91 4.79 -5.91 1.41
N THR A 92 3.50 -5.65 1.28
CA THR A 92 2.64 -5.28 2.42
C THR A 92 2.35 -6.48 3.32
N ALA A 93 2.36 -7.71 2.78
CA ALA A 93 2.35 -8.93 3.57
C ALA A 93 3.57 -9.03 4.48
N ARG A 94 4.79 -8.83 3.95
CA ARG A 94 6.02 -8.83 4.77
C ARG A 94 6.01 -7.78 5.87
N VAL A 95 5.55 -6.57 5.57
CA VAL A 95 5.40 -5.49 6.57
C VAL A 95 4.48 -5.91 7.71
N ARG A 96 3.41 -6.66 7.41
CA ARG A 96 2.46 -7.16 8.41
C ARG A 96 3.08 -8.29 9.23
N ASP A 97 3.87 -9.15 8.61
CA ASP A 97 4.57 -10.25 9.27
C ASP A 97 5.72 -9.78 10.16
N ASP A 98 6.35 -8.65 9.84
CA ASP A 98 7.45 -8.04 10.62
C ASP A 98 7.03 -7.59 12.04
N ARG A 99 5.77 -7.80 12.46
CA ARG A 99 5.19 -7.48 13.78
C ARG A 99 5.46 -6.06 14.29
N ARG A 100 5.89 -5.13 13.42
CA ARG A 100 6.15 -3.72 13.78
C ARG A 100 4.93 -3.05 14.39
N ARG A 101 3.73 -3.44 13.94
CA ARG A 101 2.46 -3.01 14.53
C ARG A 101 2.32 -3.47 15.97
N ASP A 102 2.67 -4.72 16.26
CA ASP A 102 2.51 -5.32 17.59
C ASP A 102 3.55 -4.78 18.57
N VAL A 103 4.79 -4.62 18.12
CA VAL A 103 5.83 -3.93 18.90
C VAL A 103 5.39 -2.49 19.22
N ALA A 104 4.95 -1.73 18.22
CA ALA A 104 4.49 -0.37 18.43
C ALA A 104 3.25 -0.28 19.34
N ARG A 105 2.35 -1.27 19.31
CA ARG A 105 1.24 -1.36 20.27
C ARG A 105 1.71 -1.50 21.71
N LEU A 106 2.79 -2.25 21.94
CA LEU A 106 3.37 -2.41 23.27
C LEU A 106 4.12 -1.15 23.74
N THR A 107 4.61 -0.31 22.82
CA THR A 107 5.40 0.90 23.16
C THR A 107 4.58 2.20 23.20
N LEU A 108 3.45 2.24 22.51
CA LEU A 108 2.57 3.42 22.40
C LEU A 108 1.29 3.31 23.28
N ALA A 109 1.16 2.23 24.04
CA ALA A 109 0.10 2.04 25.05
C ALA A 109 0.49 2.69 26.37
#